data_AF-A0AAD5XKS5-F1
#
_entry.id   AF-A0AAD5XKS5-F1
#
_cell.length_a   1.000
_cell.length_b   1.000
_cell.length_c   1.000
_cell.angle_alpha   90.00
_cell.angle_beta   90.00
_cell.angle_gamma   90.00
#
_symmetry.space_group_name_H-M   'P 1'
#
loop_
_entity.id
_entity.type
_entity.pdbx_description
1 polymer ?
#
loop_
_entity_poly.entity_id
_entity_poly.type
_entity_poly.pdbx_seq_one_letter_code
_entity_poly.pdbx_strand_id
1 'polypeptide(L)'
;MSPTATQREPQKQQAALRMRIPNANSNSLDANANVNANTAIESDGTINDKKHSDSKEVWWVNGAFVIAAHCAAVATLVFVSPTWQTVALTASTIVAGEFGITMGYHRLWSHGAFSATPLLRVILAWMGTLGFQGSIRWWVLRHRLHHRYTDDLVHDPYSAARGFWFSHMGWIFEKPIYTRMSFIDTSDLSADWVVRFQHKYFVPIALTTCFVLPPAIGALWGDSWAAFLYAGVCARIAIWHLTFCINSFAHWLGDQHFSERTTARGGFLLAVLTQGEGYHNYHHEFPRDYRNGPHPLDWDPTKWLISLASHFGLAYNLHTQTPNEIAKARVATTIARAQKYARTLDWGPAPASLPTVSSLSDVGRFVGHAAWIVVDEFVVDVKRFLDEHAHPGGNAVVQAWLGKRDGGKGFYGVLNRHTDSAKRMVEMMRVAKLELEE
;
A
#
# COMPACT_ATOMS: atom_id res chain seq x y z
N MET A 1 64.32 26.52 -27.14
CA MET A 1 63.11 26.08 -27.86
C MET A 1 61.93 26.85 -27.29
N SER A 2 61.06 27.29 -28.19
CA SER A 2 60.13 28.42 -28.11
C SER A 2 59.09 28.45 -26.96
N PRO A 3 58.62 29.66 -26.59
CA PRO A 3 57.45 29.89 -25.75
C PRO A 3 56.18 30.20 -26.57
N THR A 4 55.01 30.26 -25.89
CA THR A 4 53.67 30.84 -26.19
C THR A 4 52.53 29.80 -26.19
N ALA A 5 51.67 29.78 -25.16
CA ALA A 5 50.58 30.69 -24.78
C ALA A 5 49.23 30.31 -25.43
N THR A 6 48.28 29.86 -24.60
CA THR A 6 46.85 30.23 -24.74
C THR A 6 46.11 29.96 -23.43
N GLN A 7 45.51 31.02 -22.88
CA GLN A 7 44.59 31.04 -21.74
C GLN A 7 43.12 31.08 -22.22
N ARG A 8 42.20 30.79 -21.27
CA ARG A 8 40.73 31.09 -21.22
C ARG A 8 39.84 30.05 -21.90
N GLU A 9 38.70 29.58 -21.39
CA GLU A 9 37.87 29.81 -20.18
C GLU A 9 36.84 28.63 -20.10
N PRO A 10 36.11 28.42 -18.98
CA PRO A 10 35.23 27.27 -18.78
C PRO A 10 33.79 27.53 -19.24
N GLN A 11 33.29 26.76 -20.21
CA GLN A 11 31.85 26.77 -20.56
C GLN A 11 31.04 25.89 -19.58
N LYS A 12 30.41 26.55 -18.60
CA LYS A 12 29.13 26.12 -18.05
C LYS A 12 28.02 26.79 -18.88
N GLN A 13 27.14 26.00 -19.50
CA GLN A 13 25.75 26.43 -19.70
C GLN A 13 24.80 25.24 -19.94
N GLN A 14 24.07 24.92 -18.86
CA GLN A 14 22.65 24.51 -18.79
C GLN A 14 22.05 23.80 -20.02
N ALA A 15 22.01 22.46 -19.96
CA ALA A 15 20.96 21.70 -20.63
C ALA A 15 19.76 21.58 -19.67
N ALA A 16 18.70 22.33 -19.95
CA ALA A 16 17.42 22.22 -19.26
C ALA A 16 16.81 20.83 -19.50
N LEU A 17 16.74 20.01 -18.45
CA LEU A 17 16.02 18.75 -18.44
C LEU A 17 14.51 19.04 -18.49
N ARG A 18 13.96 19.25 -19.68
CA ARG A 18 12.51 19.18 -19.90
C ARG A 18 12.10 17.71 -19.77
N MET A 19 11.54 17.33 -18.63
CA MET A 19 10.69 16.13 -18.55
C MET A 19 9.57 16.30 -19.59
N ARG A 20 9.69 15.62 -20.72
CA ARG A 20 8.54 15.34 -21.59
C ARG A 20 7.65 14.38 -20.82
N ILE A 21 6.59 14.92 -20.21
CA ILE A 21 5.39 14.13 -19.94
C ILE A 21 4.93 13.63 -21.31
N PRO A 22 4.75 12.31 -21.52
CA PRO A 22 4.27 11.80 -22.79
C PRO A 22 2.92 12.45 -23.09
N ASN A 23 2.81 13.12 -24.25
CA ASN A 23 1.53 13.51 -24.81
C ASN A 23 0.67 12.25 -24.92
N ALA A 24 -0.50 12.27 -24.31
CA ALA A 24 -1.46 11.16 -24.33
C ALA A 24 -2.10 10.91 -25.71
N ASN A 25 -1.58 11.50 -26.79
CA ASN A 25 -2.11 11.40 -28.15
C ASN A 25 -0.97 11.16 -29.14
N SER A 26 -0.42 9.95 -29.15
CA SER A 26 0.14 9.29 -30.35
C SER A 26 0.75 7.97 -29.91
N ASN A 27 -0.09 6.94 -29.84
CA ASN A 27 0.27 5.57 -30.19
C ASN A 27 -1.06 4.85 -30.35
N SER A 28 -1.37 4.49 -31.59
CA SER A 28 -2.19 3.32 -31.90
C SER A 28 -1.56 2.14 -31.16
N LEU A 29 -1.98 1.91 -29.93
CA LEU A 29 -1.74 0.66 -29.26
C LEU A 29 -2.69 -0.32 -29.94
N ASP A 30 -2.10 -1.21 -30.72
CA ASP A 30 -2.75 -2.39 -31.28
C ASP A 30 -3.64 -3.02 -30.22
N ALA A 31 -4.93 -2.75 -30.34
CA ALA A 31 -5.99 -3.42 -29.64
C ALA A 31 -6.14 -4.81 -30.28
N ASN A 32 -5.16 -5.69 -30.08
CA ASN A 32 -5.22 -7.11 -30.39
C ASN A 32 -4.12 -7.93 -29.69
N ALA A 33 -3.84 -7.58 -28.43
CA ALA A 33 -3.08 -8.43 -27.51
C ALA A 33 -3.82 -8.52 -26.16
N ASN A 34 -5.10 -8.91 -26.20
CA ASN A 34 -5.88 -9.38 -25.05
C ASN A 34 -7.18 -10.09 -25.48
N VAL A 35 -7.08 -10.89 -26.55
CA VAL A 35 -8.06 -11.93 -26.84
C VAL A 35 -7.25 -13.23 -26.92
N ASN A 36 -7.56 -14.18 -26.03
CA ASN A 36 -6.93 -15.50 -25.83
C ASN A 36 -6.02 -15.65 -24.58
N ALA A 37 -6.58 -15.35 -23.40
CA ALA A 37 -6.18 -16.04 -22.17
C ALA A 37 -7.39 -16.64 -21.40
N ASN A 38 -8.51 -16.87 -22.12
CA ASN A 38 -9.71 -17.55 -21.60
C ASN A 38 -10.15 -18.74 -22.48
N THR A 39 -9.26 -19.27 -23.31
CA THR A 39 -9.55 -20.39 -24.23
C THR A 39 -8.36 -21.34 -24.30
N ALA A 40 -7.95 -21.86 -23.14
CA ALA A 40 -7.20 -23.10 -23.02
C ALA A 40 -7.19 -23.51 -21.54
N ILE A 41 -8.28 -24.14 -21.08
CA ILE A 41 -8.34 -25.27 -20.14
C ILE A 41 -9.84 -25.67 -20.15
N GLU A 42 -10.25 -26.30 -21.24
CA GLU A 42 -11.37 -27.24 -21.25
C GLU A 42 -11.04 -28.31 -22.28
N SER A 43 -10.23 -29.29 -21.86
CA SER A 43 -10.49 -30.70 -22.15
C SER A 43 -9.47 -31.56 -21.42
N ASP A 44 -10.00 -32.26 -20.42
CA ASP A 44 -9.63 -33.60 -19.98
C ASP A 44 -9.00 -33.71 -18.58
N GLY A 45 -9.73 -34.42 -17.72
CA GLY A 45 -9.49 -34.52 -16.29
C GLY A 45 -10.74 -34.18 -15.48
N THR A 46 -11.71 -35.08 -15.50
CA THR A 46 -12.89 -35.10 -14.63
C THR A 46 -12.51 -35.02 -13.14
N ILE A 47 -12.39 -33.80 -12.60
CA ILE A 47 -12.45 -33.57 -11.17
C ILE A 47 -13.84 -33.03 -10.87
N ASN A 48 -14.61 -33.88 -10.19
CA ASN A 48 -15.90 -33.59 -9.59
C ASN A 48 -15.88 -32.19 -8.91
N ASP A 49 -16.47 -31.20 -9.57
CA ASP A 49 -16.81 -29.91 -8.96
C ASP A 49 -17.97 -30.12 -7.98
N LYS A 50 -17.63 -30.72 -6.83
CA LYS A 50 -18.43 -30.58 -5.63
C LYS A 50 -18.29 -29.13 -5.18
N LYS A 51 -19.24 -28.32 -5.61
CA LYS A 51 -19.84 -27.18 -4.89
C LYS A 51 -19.35 -27.12 -3.43
N HIS A 52 -18.22 -26.46 -3.18
CA HIS A 52 -17.72 -26.23 -1.81
C HIS A 52 -18.57 -25.14 -1.17
N SER A 53 -19.76 -25.54 -0.76
CA SER A 53 -20.48 -24.90 0.35
C SER A 53 -19.78 -25.31 1.66
N ASP A 54 -18.52 -24.92 1.83
CA ASP A 54 -17.78 -25.18 3.07
C ASP A 54 -18.08 -24.05 4.04
N SER A 55 -19.18 -24.18 4.78
CA SER A 55 -19.30 -23.46 6.05
C SER A 55 -18.13 -23.92 6.94
N LYS A 56 -17.10 -23.08 7.09
CA LYS A 56 -15.94 -23.40 7.93
C LYS A 56 -16.40 -23.74 9.35
N GLU A 57 -15.92 -24.86 9.87
CA GLU A 57 -16.32 -25.35 11.18
C GLU A 57 -15.86 -24.39 12.28
N VAL A 58 -16.76 -24.08 13.22
CA VAL A 58 -16.47 -23.20 14.37
C VAL A 58 -15.49 -23.89 15.31
N TRP A 59 -14.44 -23.18 15.72
CA TRP A 59 -13.44 -23.63 16.68
C TRP A 59 -13.83 -23.25 18.11
N TRP A 60 -14.85 -23.92 18.65
CA TRP A 60 -15.46 -23.60 19.96
C TRP A 60 -14.46 -23.51 21.11
N VAL A 61 -13.51 -24.43 21.20
CA VAL A 61 -12.49 -24.44 22.27
C VAL A 61 -11.62 -23.18 22.23
N ASN A 62 -11.18 -22.78 21.04
CA ASN A 62 -10.36 -21.59 20.87
C ASN A 62 -11.18 -20.32 21.12
N GLY A 63 -12.42 -20.29 20.63
CA GLY A 63 -13.36 -19.21 20.89
C GLY A 63 -13.67 -19.02 22.38
N ALA A 64 -13.94 -20.10 23.10
CA ALA A 64 -14.19 -20.07 24.54
C ALA A 64 -12.97 -19.56 25.32
N PHE A 65 -11.76 -20.00 24.96
CA PHE A 65 -10.52 -19.51 25.57
C PHE A 65 -10.35 -18.00 25.37
N VAL A 66 -10.52 -17.52 24.14
CA VAL A 66 -10.37 -16.09 23.81
C VAL A 66 -11.41 -15.26 24.56
N ILE A 67 -12.68 -15.67 24.55
CA ILE A 67 -13.75 -14.98 25.29
C ILE A 67 -13.43 -14.94 26.79
N ALA A 68 -13.04 -16.07 27.39
CA ALA A 68 -12.70 -16.14 28.80
C ALA A 68 -11.53 -15.22 29.17
N ALA A 69 -10.49 -15.15 28.33
CA ALA A 69 -9.35 -14.28 28.54
C ALA A 69 -9.74 -12.79 28.49
N HIS A 70 -10.64 -12.39 27.59
CA HIS A 70 -11.17 -11.02 27.54
C HIS A 70 -12.03 -10.70 28.77
N CYS A 71 -12.91 -11.60 29.18
CA CYS A 71 -13.70 -11.43 30.41
C CYS A 71 -12.80 -11.29 31.64
N ALA A 72 -11.74 -12.10 31.74
CA ALA A 72 -10.77 -12.01 32.83
C ALA A 72 -10.01 -10.67 32.83
N ALA A 73 -9.62 -10.15 31.66
CA ALA A 73 -8.98 -8.85 31.54
C ALA A 73 -9.93 -7.71 31.96
N VAL A 74 -11.19 -7.73 31.51
CA VAL A 74 -12.20 -6.74 31.94
C VAL A 74 -12.44 -6.80 33.45
N ALA A 75 -12.62 -8.01 34.01
CA ALA A 75 -12.78 -8.19 35.45
C ALA A 75 -11.56 -7.67 36.23
N THR A 76 -10.34 -7.90 35.72
CA THR A 76 -9.10 -7.38 36.32
C THR A 76 -9.12 -5.86 36.40
N LEU A 77 -9.47 -5.17 35.31
CA LEU A 77 -9.51 -3.70 35.25
C LEU A 77 -10.55 -3.09 36.18
N VAL A 78 -11.63 -3.82 36.48
CA VAL A 78 -12.72 -3.34 37.36
C VAL A 78 -12.44 -3.64 38.84
N PHE A 79 -11.93 -4.84 39.15
CA PHE A 79 -11.90 -5.34 40.53
C PHE A 79 -10.51 -5.37 41.18
N VAL A 80 -9.43 -5.14 40.43
CA VAL A 80 -8.06 -5.25 40.94
C VAL A 80 -7.29 -3.97 40.68
N SER A 81 -6.78 -3.34 41.74
CA SER A 81 -5.93 -2.15 41.65
C SER A 81 -4.45 -2.55 41.71
N PRO A 82 -3.66 -2.31 40.65
CA PRO A 82 -2.23 -2.64 40.64
C PRO A 82 -1.41 -1.54 41.32
N THR A 83 -0.26 -1.92 41.86
CA THR A 83 0.80 -0.95 42.19
C THR A 83 1.39 -0.33 40.91
N TRP A 84 2.04 0.83 41.02
CA TRP A 84 2.66 1.48 39.85
C TRP A 84 3.78 0.62 39.25
N GLN A 85 4.47 -0.18 40.07
CA GLN A 85 5.48 -1.15 39.63
C GLN A 85 4.86 -2.23 38.74
N THR A 86 3.69 -2.74 39.12
CA THR A 86 2.92 -3.68 38.31
C THR A 86 2.45 -3.05 37.00
N VAL A 87 2.03 -1.79 37.02
CA VAL A 87 1.70 -1.04 35.78
C VAL A 87 2.92 -0.91 34.87
N ALA A 88 4.08 -0.54 35.42
CA ALA A 88 5.33 -0.42 34.68
C ALA A 88 5.80 -1.77 34.11
N LEU A 89 5.67 -2.86 34.88
CA LEU A 89 5.95 -4.22 34.41
C LEU A 89 5.03 -4.60 33.25
N THR A 90 3.75 -4.27 33.35
CA THR A 90 2.74 -4.54 32.32
C THR A 90 3.05 -3.79 31.03
N ALA A 91 3.33 -2.49 31.12
CA ALA A 91 3.70 -1.67 29.96
C ALA A 91 5.00 -2.17 29.30
N SER A 92 6.01 -2.48 30.11
CA SER A 92 7.29 -3.04 29.62
C SER A 92 7.08 -4.37 28.91
N THR A 93 6.18 -5.20 29.43
CA THR A 93 5.84 -6.50 28.84
C THR A 93 5.13 -6.36 27.50
N ILE A 94 4.20 -5.41 27.37
CA ILE A 94 3.52 -5.10 26.10
C ILE A 94 4.56 -4.63 25.07
N VAL A 95 5.37 -3.65 25.42
CA VAL A 95 6.42 -3.10 24.54
C VAL A 95 7.42 -4.18 24.12
N ALA A 96 7.88 -5.02 25.05
CA ALA A 96 8.80 -6.10 24.73
C ALA A 96 8.15 -7.17 23.84
N GLY A 97 6.89 -7.51 24.08
CA GLY A 97 6.16 -8.45 23.24
C GLY A 97 5.95 -7.96 21.82
N GLU A 98 5.54 -6.69 21.67
CA GLU A 98 5.41 -6.04 20.37
C GLU A 98 6.75 -6.03 19.62
N PHE A 99 7.86 -5.62 20.24
CA PHE A 99 9.17 -5.70 19.58
C PHE A 99 9.61 -7.13 19.23
N GLY A 100 9.23 -8.13 20.04
CA GLY A 100 9.44 -9.54 19.70
C GLY A 100 8.71 -9.95 18.42
N ILE A 101 7.51 -9.40 18.20
CA ILE A 101 6.71 -9.61 16.99
C ILE A 101 7.27 -8.80 15.81
N THR A 102 7.40 -7.48 15.96
CA THR A 102 7.76 -6.56 14.87
C THR A 102 9.21 -6.75 14.41
N MET A 103 10.17 -6.71 15.33
CA MET A 103 11.59 -6.86 15.01
C MET A 103 11.94 -8.33 14.71
N GLY A 104 11.36 -9.25 15.47
CA GLY A 104 11.61 -10.68 15.36
C GLY A 104 10.72 -11.36 14.32
N TYR A 105 9.51 -11.75 14.72
CA TYR A 105 8.66 -12.66 13.94
C TYR A 105 8.39 -12.11 12.53
N HIS A 106 8.15 -10.82 12.44
CA HIS A 106 7.82 -10.11 11.22
C HIS A 106 9.07 -9.81 10.38
N ARG A 107 9.88 -8.81 10.76
CA ARG A 107 10.96 -8.30 9.90
C ARG A 107 12.14 -9.27 9.75
N LEU A 108 12.55 -9.94 10.83
CA LEU A 108 13.68 -10.88 10.80
C LEU A 108 13.29 -12.20 10.16
N TRP A 109 12.34 -12.93 10.74
CA TRP A 109 12.05 -14.30 10.29
C TRP A 109 11.05 -14.38 9.15
N SER A 110 10.06 -13.48 9.04
CA SER A 110 9.11 -13.57 7.93
C SER A 110 9.66 -13.01 6.62
N HIS A 111 10.33 -11.87 6.68
CA HIS A 111 10.79 -11.16 5.49
C HIS A 111 12.28 -11.23 5.21
N GLY A 112 13.10 -11.69 6.16
CA GLY A 112 14.55 -11.66 6.01
C GLY A 112 15.06 -10.25 5.73
N ALA A 113 14.46 -9.24 6.38
CA ALA A 113 14.76 -7.83 6.13
C ALA A 113 16.12 -7.41 6.71
N PHE A 114 16.66 -8.22 7.63
CA PHE A 114 18.02 -8.13 8.13
C PHE A 114 18.49 -9.50 8.62
N SER A 115 19.78 -9.63 8.93
CA SER A 115 20.39 -10.78 9.60
C SER A 115 20.77 -10.42 11.04
N ALA A 116 20.74 -11.38 11.95
CA ALA A 116 20.97 -11.15 13.37
C ALA A 116 21.92 -12.18 13.99
N THR A 117 22.73 -11.73 14.97
CA THR A 117 23.58 -12.61 15.76
C THR A 117 22.74 -13.64 16.53
N PRO A 118 23.33 -14.80 16.93
CA PRO A 118 22.61 -15.77 17.76
C PRO A 118 22.01 -15.17 19.04
N LEU A 119 22.74 -14.24 19.69
CA LEU A 119 22.26 -13.55 20.90
C LEU A 119 20.98 -12.76 20.63
N LEU A 120 20.98 -11.90 19.61
CA LEU A 120 19.80 -11.11 19.27
C LEU A 120 18.63 -11.99 18.86
N ARG A 121 18.89 -13.08 18.11
CA ARG A 121 17.85 -14.07 17.75
C ARG A 121 17.21 -14.72 18.98
N VAL A 122 17.99 -15.12 19.96
CA VAL A 122 17.47 -15.73 21.20
C VAL A 122 16.63 -14.71 21.99
N ILE A 123 17.11 -13.47 22.12
CA ILE A 123 16.39 -12.39 22.80
C ILE A 123 15.04 -12.14 22.12
N LEU A 124 15.02 -11.95 20.79
CA LEU A 124 13.79 -11.72 20.03
C LEU A 124 12.86 -12.94 20.06
N ALA A 125 13.39 -14.16 20.07
CA ALA A 125 12.59 -15.37 20.15
C ALA A 125 11.88 -15.50 21.50
N TRP A 126 12.57 -15.14 22.59
CA TRP A 126 12.00 -15.08 23.94
C TRP A 126 10.97 -13.95 24.05
N MET A 127 11.32 -12.73 23.63
CA MET A 127 10.40 -11.58 23.60
C MET A 127 9.13 -11.89 22.81
N GLY A 128 9.24 -12.55 21.64
CA GLY A 128 8.08 -12.93 20.84
C GLY A 128 7.15 -13.95 21.55
N THR A 129 7.64 -14.73 22.52
CA THR A 129 6.75 -15.59 23.32
C THR A 129 5.78 -14.79 24.18
N LEU A 130 6.10 -13.53 24.50
CA LEU A 130 5.18 -12.61 25.14
C LEU A 130 3.95 -12.33 24.24
N GLY A 131 4.05 -12.46 22.93
CA GLY A 131 2.86 -12.37 22.08
C GLY A 131 1.80 -13.43 22.40
N PHE A 132 2.22 -14.62 22.85
CA PHE A 132 1.33 -15.79 22.99
C PHE A 132 0.55 -16.09 21.69
N GLN A 133 1.13 -15.80 20.52
CA GLN A 133 0.50 -15.93 19.19
C GLN A 133 1.05 -17.14 18.39
N GLY A 134 1.46 -18.19 19.10
CA GLY A 134 2.15 -19.34 18.52
C GLY A 134 3.65 -19.14 18.33
N SER A 135 4.34 -20.25 18.03
CA SER A 135 5.79 -20.26 17.77
C SER A 135 6.18 -19.41 16.56
N ILE A 136 7.47 -19.05 16.46
CA ILE A 136 8.03 -18.33 15.28
C ILE A 136 7.62 -19.04 13.99
N ARG A 137 7.83 -20.37 13.91
CA ARG A 137 7.51 -21.16 12.72
C ARG A 137 6.03 -21.05 12.33
N TRP A 138 5.14 -21.13 13.31
CA TRP A 138 3.70 -21.06 13.08
C TRP A 138 3.25 -19.67 12.60
N TRP A 139 3.78 -18.63 13.22
CA TRP A 139 3.42 -17.25 12.90
C TRP A 139 3.96 -16.85 11.52
N VAL A 140 5.25 -17.11 11.26
CA VAL A 140 5.92 -16.78 9.99
C VAL A 140 5.22 -17.46 8.82
N LEU A 141 4.85 -18.73 8.96
CA LEU A 141 4.16 -19.46 7.89
C LEU A 141 2.84 -18.80 7.48
N ARG A 142 2.02 -18.43 8.46
CA ARG A 142 0.74 -17.75 8.20
C ARG A 142 0.94 -16.36 7.63
N HIS A 143 1.94 -15.64 8.12
CA HIS A 143 2.24 -14.31 7.62
C HIS A 143 2.79 -14.31 6.18
N ARG A 144 3.69 -15.25 5.85
CA ARG A 144 4.12 -15.48 4.46
C ARG A 144 2.97 -15.88 3.55
N LEU A 145 2.04 -16.70 4.05
CA LEU A 145 0.83 -17.08 3.31
C LEU A 145 -0.05 -15.86 3.04
N HIS A 146 -0.26 -15.00 4.05
CA HIS A 146 -0.97 -13.73 3.90
C HIS A 146 -0.33 -12.81 2.86
N HIS A 147 0.99 -12.61 2.88
CA HIS A 147 1.65 -11.78 1.86
C HIS A 147 1.50 -12.34 0.44
N ARG A 148 1.49 -13.67 0.29
CA ARG A 148 1.37 -14.31 -1.02
C ARG A 148 -0.05 -14.24 -1.58
N TYR A 149 -1.05 -14.26 -0.71
CA TYR A 149 -2.47 -14.33 -1.10
C TYR A 149 -3.29 -13.21 -0.47
N THR A 150 -2.72 -12.02 -0.24
CA THR A 150 -3.38 -10.92 0.45
C THR A 150 -4.76 -10.65 -0.15
N ASP A 151 -5.78 -10.52 0.70
CA ASP A 151 -7.18 -10.28 0.33
C ASP A 151 -7.91 -11.46 -0.35
N ASP A 152 -7.25 -12.60 -0.58
CA ASP A 152 -7.92 -13.81 -1.07
C ASP A 152 -8.89 -14.35 -0.01
N LEU A 153 -10.15 -14.61 -0.39
CA LEU A 153 -11.21 -15.03 0.55
C LEU A 153 -10.98 -16.42 1.16
N VAL A 154 -10.16 -17.25 0.52
CA VAL A 154 -9.96 -18.66 0.89
C VAL A 154 -8.57 -18.86 1.51
N HIS A 155 -7.55 -18.30 0.87
CA HIS A 155 -6.16 -18.63 1.13
C HIS A 155 -5.45 -17.65 2.08
N ASP A 156 -5.95 -16.42 2.22
CA ASP A 156 -5.46 -15.47 3.22
C ASP A 156 -5.98 -15.86 4.61
N PRO A 157 -5.12 -16.17 5.60
CA PRO A 157 -5.54 -16.55 6.94
C PRO A 157 -6.43 -15.51 7.64
N TYR A 158 -6.28 -14.23 7.32
CA TYR A 158 -6.98 -13.13 7.95
C TYR A 158 -7.46 -12.10 6.92
N SER A 159 -7.95 -12.60 5.77
CA SER A 159 -8.46 -11.82 4.65
C SER A 159 -9.35 -10.64 5.06
N ALA A 160 -8.89 -9.41 4.80
CA ALA A 160 -9.69 -8.21 5.02
C ALA A 160 -10.94 -8.16 4.13
N ALA A 161 -10.91 -8.83 2.97
CA ALA A 161 -12.05 -8.95 2.06
C ALA A 161 -13.24 -9.73 2.65
N ARG A 162 -13.01 -10.52 3.72
CA ARG A 162 -14.08 -11.18 4.49
C ARG A 162 -14.75 -10.26 5.52
N GLY A 163 -14.30 -9.01 5.63
CA GLY A 163 -14.86 -8.00 6.52
C GLY A 163 -13.95 -7.65 7.70
N PHE A 164 -14.11 -6.44 8.21
CA PHE A 164 -13.28 -5.87 9.29
C PHE A 164 -13.22 -6.77 10.53
N TRP A 165 -14.37 -7.23 11.03
CA TRP A 165 -14.41 -8.06 12.24
C TRP A 165 -13.79 -9.44 12.03
N PHE A 166 -13.89 -9.98 10.81
CA PHE A 166 -13.23 -11.23 10.46
C PHE A 166 -11.72 -11.09 10.56
N SER A 167 -11.14 -10.08 9.90
CA SER A 167 -9.68 -9.90 9.89
C SER A 167 -9.12 -9.43 11.23
N HIS A 168 -9.91 -8.72 12.04
CA HIS A 168 -9.51 -8.36 13.40
C HIS A 168 -9.43 -9.59 14.30
N MET A 169 -10.52 -10.37 14.42
CA MET A 169 -10.55 -11.47 15.39
C MET A 169 -11.41 -12.66 14.95
N GLY A 170 -12.32 -12.50 14.00
CA GLY A 170 -13.23 -13.56 13.56
C GLY A 170 -12.51 -14.81 13.03
N TRP A 171 -11.34 -14.65 12.40
CA TRP A 171 -10.51 -15.78 11.92
C TRP A 171 -10.09 -16.76 13.02
N ILE A 172 -10.07 -16.33 14.28
CA ILE A 172 -9.69 -17.14 15.45
C ILE A 172 -10.79 -18.17 15.80
N PHE A 173 -12.05 -17.85 15.47
CA PHE A 173 -13.21 -18.68 15.78
C PHE A 173 -13.47 -19.74 14.70
N GLU A 174 -12.68 -19.78 13.63
CA GLU A 174 -12.81 -20.77 12.56
C GLU A 174 -11.66 -21.77 12.61
N LYS A 175 -11.94 -23.05 12.42
CA LYS A 175 -10.87 -24.04 12.27
C LYS A 175 -10.09 -23.73 10.99
N PRO A 176 -8.77 -23.53 11.09
CA PRO A 176 -7.98 -23.11 9.95
C PRO A 176 -7.74 -24.28 8.99
N ILE A 177 -8.05 -24.07 7.71
CA ILE A 177 -7.66 -24.97 6.61
C ILE A 177 -6.79 -24.16 5.64
N TYR A 178 -5.52 -24.54 5.52
CA TYR A 178 -4.56 -23.84 4.66
C TYR A 178 -4.07 -24.75 3.53
N THR A 179 -4.91 -24.92 2.51
CA THR A 179 -4.62 -25.77 1.34
C THR A 179 -3.35 -25.35 0.59
N ARG A 180 -2.98 -24.06 0.65
CA ARG A 180 -1.80 -23.49 -0.02
C ARG A 180 -0.57 -23.33 0.87
N MET A 181 -0.60 -23.81 2.13
CA MET A 181 0.54 -23.68 3.04
C MET A 181 1.80 -24.39 2.54
N SER A 182 1.65 -25.51 1.83
CA SER A 182 2.76 -26.27 1.26
C SER A 182 3.56 -25.51 0.19
N PHE A 183 3.00 -24.45 -0.39
CA PHE A 183 3.71 -23.59 -1.35
C PHE A 183 4.59 -22.53 -0.68
N ILE A 184 4.54 -22.41 0.65
CA ILE A 184 5.37 -21.49 1.41
C ILE A 184 6.68 -22.18 1.77
N ASP A 185 7.81 -21.60 1.34
CA ASP A 185 9.12 -22.13 1.70
C ASP A 185 9.37 -21.99 3.21
N THR A 186 9.94 -23.05 3.78
CA THR A 186 10.30 -23.16 5.21
C THR A 186 11.74 -23.62 5.43
N SER A 187 12.54 -23.67 4.36
CA SER A 187 13.93 -24.12 4.41
C SER A 187 14.75 -23.34 5.43
N ASP A 188 14.62 -22.02 5.43
CA ASP A 188 15.27 -21.09 6.34
C ASP A 188 14.84 -21.30 7.82
N LEU A 189 13.54 -21.47 8.06
CA LEU A 189 13.00 -21.75 9.40
C LEU A 189 13.46 -23.10 9.95
N SER A 190 13.72 -24.05 9.05
CA SER A 190 14.18 -25.40 9.41
C SER A 190 15.69 -25.45 9.65
N ALA A 191 16.44 -24.53 9.05
CA ALA A 191 17.87 -24.36 9.25
C ALA A 191 18.19 -23.59 10.55
N ASP A 192 17.34 -22.65 10.97
CA ASP A 192 17.58 -21.86 12.19
C ASP A 192 17.31 -22.66 13.47
N TRP A 193 18.37 -22.93 14.24
CA TRP A 193 18.28 -23.67 15.50
C TRP A 193 17.43 -22.94 16.55
N VAL A 194 17.40 -21.61 16.57
CA VAL A 194 16.58 -20.83 17.51
C VAL A 194 15.11 -21.06 17.23
N VAL A 195 14.73 -21.03 15.94
CA VAL A 195 13.36 -21.28 15.50
C VAL A 195 12.94 -22.71 15.85
N ARG A 196 13.79 -23.71 15.59
CA ARG A 196 13.51 -25.11 15.93
C ARG A 196 13.36 -25.32 17.44
N PHE A 197 14.28 -24.76 18.23
CA PHE A 197 14.24 -24.85 19.69
C PHE A 197 12.96 -24.21 20.23
N GLN A 198 12.67 -22.98 19.79
CA GLN A 198 11.52 -22.23 20.23
C GLN A 198 10.22 -22.93 19.81
N HIS A 199 10.13 -23.48 18.59
CA HIS A 199 8.95 -24.23 18.16
C HIS A 199 8.71 -25.48 19.00
N LYS A 200 9.77 -26.26 19.28
CA LYS A 200 9.69 -27.49 20.10
C LYS A 200 9.24 -27.20 21.54
N TYR A 201 9.73 -26.11 22.13
CA TYR A 201 9.48 -25.77 23.54
C TYR A 201 8.57 -24.54 23.70
N PHE A 202 7.81 -24.17 22.67
CA PHE A 202 7.03 -22.94 22.67
C PHE A 202 6.08 -22.88 23.86
N VAL A 203 5.29 -23.94 24.04
CA VAL A 203 4.26 -24.01 25.10
C VAL A 203 4.86 -23.80 26.49
N PRO A 204 5.86 -24.58 26.96
CA PRO A 204 6.43 -24.35 28.28
C PRO A 204 7.12 -22.99 28.42
N ILE A 205 7.83 -22.50 27.39
CA ILE A 205 8.47 -21.18 27.43
C ILE A 205 7.41 -20.07 27.54
N ALA A 206 6.37 -20.12 26.73
CA ALA A 206 5.31 -19.12 26.68
C ALA A 206 4.49 -19.12 27.98
N LEU A 207 4.12 -20.29 28.51
CA LEU A 207 3.41 -20.37 29.80
C LEU A 207 4.26 -19.84 30.95
N THR A 208 5.55 -20.20 30.99
CA THR A 208 6.46 -19.70 32.03
C THR A 208 6.63 -18.19 31.92
N THR A 209 6.94 -17.70 30.73
CA THR A 209 7.23 -16.28 30.49
C THR A 209 5.99 -15.40 30.68
N CYS A 210 4.80 -15.86 30.27
CA CYS A 210 3.58 -15.06 30.32
C CYS A 210 2.81 -15.19 31.64
N PHE A 211 2.91 -16.31 32.36
CA PHE A 211 2.02 -16.57 33.51
C PHE A 211 2.74 -16.91 34.80
N VAL A 212 3.99 -17.40 34.76
CA VAL A 212 4.77 -17.71 35.97
C VAL A 212 5.71 -16.56 36.33
N LEU A 213 6.40 -16.00 35.33
CA LEU A 213 7.38 -14.95 35.54
C LEU A 213 6.75 -13.63 36.05
N PRO A 214 5.60 -13.16 35.55
CA PRO A 214 5.00 -11.92 36.06
C PRO A 214 4.67 -11.93 37.56
N PRO A 215 3.96 -12.93 38.13
CA PRO A 215 3.74 -12.97 39.58
C PRO A 215 5.02 -13.16 40.40
N ALA A 216 6.02 -13.88 39.86
CA ALA A 216 7.31 -14.05 40.51
C ALA A 216 8.08 -12.73 40.62
N ILE A 217 8.06 -11.91 39.56
CA ILE A 217 8.63 -10.55 39.60
C ILE A 217 7.78 -9.66 40.52
N GLY A 218 6.45 -9.75 40.45
CA GLY A 218 5.53 -9.01 41.33
C GLY A 218 5.74 -9.28 42.82
N ALA A 219 6.25 -10.46 43.18
CA ALA A 219 6.56 -10.81 44.56
C ALA A 219 7.64 -9.89 45.17
N LEU A 220 8.52 -9.31 44.34
CA LEU A 220 9.58 -8.40 44.78
C LEU A 220 9.05 -7.11 45.41
N TRP A 221 7.78 -6.75 45.13
CA TRP A 221 7.09 -5.61 45.74
C TRP A 221 5.72 -5.98 46.34
N GLY A 222 5.48 -7.27 46.59
CA GLY A 222 4.29 -7.74 47.29
C GLY A 222 2.98 -7.71 46.48
N ASP A 223 3.04 -7.63 45.15
CA ASP A 223 1.87 -7.48 44.27
C ASP A 223 1.76 -8.61 43.23
N SER A 224 2.11 -9.85 43.63
CA SER A 224 2.14 -11.01 42.73
C SER A 224 0.83 -11.26 42.01
N TRP A 225 -0.31 -11.11 42.70
CA TRP A 225 -1.61 -11.40 42.11
C TRP A 225 -1.99 -10.36 41.04
N ALA A 226 -1.82 -9.07 41.31
CA ALA A 226 -2.05 -8.06 40.27
C ALA A 226 -1.03 -8.21 39.15
N ALA A 227 0.23 -8.57 39.42
CA ALA A 227 1.23 -8.81 38.37
C ALA A 227 0.85 -9.98 37.45
N PHE A 228 0.29 -11.07 37.99
CA PHE A 228 -0.27 -12.15 37.17
C PHE A 228 -1.41 -11.65 36.27
N LEU A 229 -2.37 -10.91 36.83
CA LEU A 229 -3.54 -10.47 36.09
C LEU A 229 -3.23 -9.37 35.07
N TYR A 230 -2.42 -8.37 35.42
CA TYR A 230 -2.08 -7.26 34.54
C TYR A 230 -0.97 -7.64 33.55
N ALA A 231 0.22 -7.97 34.04
CA ALA A 231 1.38 -8.25 33.18
C ALA A 231 1.30 -9.64 32.54
N GLY A 232 0.56 -10.59 33.12
CA GLY A 232 0.30 -11.88 32.48
C GLY A 232 -0.90 -11.84 31.52
N VAL A 233 -2.11 -11.64 32.06
CA VAL A 233 -3.36 -11.76 31.28
C VAL A 233 -3.65 -10.50 30.44
N CYS A 234 -3.78 -9.32 31.05
CA CYS A 234 -4.19 -8.10 30.34
C CYS A 234 -3.19 -7.71 29.24
N ALA A 235 -1.88 -7.88 29.50
CA ALA A 235 -0.85 -7.64 28.50
C ALA A 235 -1.00 -8.54 27.26
N ARG A 236 -1.50 -9.79 27.38
CA ARG A 236 -1.76 -10.63 26.18
C ARG A 236 -2.87 -10.05 25.34
N ILE A 237 -3.98 -9.65 25.98
CA ILE A 237 -5.12 -9.03 25.29
C ILE A 237 -4.69 -7.76 24.56
N ALA A 238 -3.88 -6.90 25.21
CA ALA A 238 -3.32 -5.70 24.59
C ALA A 238 -2.47 -6.03 23.36
N ILE A 239 -1.48 -6.93 23.49
CA ILE A 239 -0.60 -7.34 22.38
C ILE A 239 -1.41 -7.96 21.22
N TRP A 240 -2.41 -8.80 21.52
CA TRP A 240 -3.29 -9.37 20.50
C TRP A 240 -4.00 -8.28 19.71
N HIS A 241 -4.66 -7.33 20.38
CA HIS A 241 -5.35 -6.26 19.67
C HIS A 241 -4.42 -5.35 18.89
N LEU A 242 -3.23 -5.02 19.41
CA LEU A 242 -2.23 -4.26 18.67
C LEU A 242 -1.81 -4.97 17.37
N THR A 243 -1.55 -6.28 17.46
CA THR A 243 -1.24 -7.08 16.26
C THR A 243 -2.44 -7.19 15.31
N PHE A 244 -3.64 -7.41 15.84
CA PHE A 244 -4.86 -7.58 15.05
C PHE A 244 -5.30 -6.29 14.36
N CYS A 245 -4.95 -5.13 14.91
CA CYS A 245 -5.11 -3.84 14.24
C CYS A 245 -4.37 -3.80 12.89
N ILE A 246 -3.25 -4.52 12.74
CA ILE A 246 -2.56 -4.62 11.45
C ILE A 246 -3.39 -5.39 10.42
N ASN A 247 -3.97 -6.52 10.81
CA ASN A 247 -4.82 -7.31 9.91
C ASN A 247 -6.16 -6.60 9.55
N SER A 248 -6.58 -5.63 10.36
CA SER A 248 -7.88 -4.98 10.26
C SER A 248 -7.76 -3.50 9.92
N PHE A 249 -7.48 -2.63 10.88
CA PHE A 249 -7.35 -1.19 10.64
C PHE A 249 -6.36 -0.86 9.52
N ALA A 250 -5.25 -1.58 9.38
CA ALA A 250 -4.30 -1.35 8.30
C ALA A 250 -4.81 -1.75 6.90
N HIS A 251 -6.00 -2.34 6.78
CA HIS A 251 -6.64 -2.64 5.49
C HIS A 251 -7.89 -1.78 5.25
N TRP A 252 -8.32 -1.00 6.26
CA TRP A 252 -9.58 -0.26 6.24
C TRP A 252 -9.38 1.26 6.40
N LEU A 253 -8.38 1.70 7.16
CA LEU A 253 -8.11 3.11 7.43
C LEU A 253 -6.73 3.54 6.90
N GLY A 254 -6.68 4.74 6.33
CA GLY A 254 -5.43 5.37 5.88
C GLY A 254 -5.24 5.38 4.36
N ASP A 255 -4.02 5.73 3.97
CA ASP A 255 -3.68 6.04 2.60
C ASP A 255 -2.93 4.92 1.88
N GLN A 256 -3.06 4.88 0.57
CA GLN A 256 -2.37 3.93 -0.30
C GLN A 256 -1.41 4.67 -1.23
N HIS A 257 -0.28 5.13 -0.70
CA HIS A 257 0.65 5.95 -1.49
C HIS A 257 1.53 5.15 -2.45
N PHE A 258 1.71 3.85 -2.22
CA PHE A 258 2.69 3.02 -2.93
C PHE A 258 2.05 1.99 -3.86
N SER A 259 0.87 1.46 -3.50
CA SER A 259 0.18 0.43 -4.27
C SER A 259 -1.32 0.42 -3.96
N GLU A 260 -2.18 0.16 -4.94
CA GLU A 260 -3.62 -0.11 -4.74
C GLU A 260 -4.00 -1.57 -5.11
N ARG A 261 -3.00 -2.44 -5.25
CA ARG A 261 -3.21 -3.84 -5.64
C ARG A 261 -3.81 -4.69 -4.52
N THR A 262 -3.58 -4.31 -3.28
CA THR A 262 -4.17 -4.91 -2.08
C THR A 262 -4.97 -3.86 -1.33
N THR A 263 -5.69 -4.27 -0.29
CA THR A 263 -6.41 -3.35 0.60
C THR A 263 -5.50 -2.68 1.63
N ALA A 264 -4.22 -3.08 1.74
CA ALA A 264 -3.29 -2.53 2.74
C ALA A 264 -3.11 -1.02 2.61
N ARG A 265 -3.15 -0.30 3.74
CA ARG A 265 -3.18 1.15 3.93
C ARG A 265 -2.15 1.57 4.98
N GLY A 266 -1.68 2.81 4.90
CA GLY A 266 -0.73 3.38 5.84
C GLY A 266 -1.31 4.55 6.61
N GLY A 267 -0.95 4.69 7.89
CA GLY A 267 -1.34 5.85 8.70
C GLY A 267 -0.51 6.02 9.97
N PHE A 268 -0.24 7.27 10.34
CA PHE A 268 0.55 7.62 11.51
C PHE A 268 -0.06 7.12 12.83
N LEU A 269 -1.37 7.30 13.02
CA LEU A 269 -2.05 6.86 14.25
C LEU A 269 -1.87 5.35 14.47
N LEU A 270 -2.01 4.55 13.41
CA LEU A 270 -1.80 3.12 13.50
C LEU A 270 -0.33 2.81 13.80
N ALA A 271 0.62 3.50 13.17
CA ALA A 271 2.04 3.30 13.44
C ALA A 271 2.41 3.58 14.90
N VAL A 272 1.76 4.57 15.55
CA VAL A 272 1.93 4.83 16.98
C VAL A 272 1.42 3.66 17.82
N LEU A 273 0.22 3.16 17.53
CA LEU A 273 -0.39 2.05 18.27
C LEU A 273 0.43 0.75 18.12
N THR A 274 0.94 0.46 16.93
CA THR A 274 1.56 -0.82 16.57
C THR A 274 3.08 -0.74 16.46
N GLN A 275 3.71 0.17 17.22
CA GLN A 275 5.17 0.33 17.31
C GLN A 275 5.93 0.38 15.97
N GLY A 276 5.31 1.03 14.98
CA GLY A 276 5.87 1.25 13.65
C GLY A 276 5.21 0.46 12.52
N GLU A 277 4.38 -0.54 12.82
CA GLU A 277 3.81 -1.41 11.78
C GLU A 277 2.69 -0.79 10.93
N GLY A 278 2.26 0.43 11.27
CA GLY A 278 1.10 1.08 10.65
C GLY A 278 1.33 1.72 9.29
N TYR A 279 2.53 1.70 8.72
CA TYR A 279 2.78 2.11 7.33
C TYR A 279 2.57 0.94 6.35
N HIS A 280 1.48 0.19 6.55
CA HIS A 280 1.28 -1.15 6.00
C HIS A 280 1.20 -1.17 4.46
N ASN A 281 0.74 -0.10 3.82
CA ASN A 281 0.79 0.01 2.35
C ASN A 281 2.22 -0.01 1.79
N TYR A 282 3.16 0.66 2.48
CA TYR A 282 4.59 0.59 2.09
C TYR A 282 5.13 -0.82 2.29
N HIS A 283 4.81 -1.41 3.44
CA HIS A 283 5.25 -2.74 3.79
C HIS A 283 4.77 -3.81 2.79
N HIS A 284 3.51 -3.77 2.34
CA HIS A 284 3.01 -4.70 1.33
C HIS A 284 3.65 -4.53 -0.05
N GLU A 285 4.06 -3.31 -0.41
CA GLU A 285 4.77 -3.06 -1.67
C GLU A 285 6.24 -3.50 -1.57
N PHE A 286 6.88 -3.27 -0.42
CA PHE A 286 8.31 -3.52 -0.20
C PHE A 286 8.56 -4.38 1.06
N PRO A 287 8.11 -5.65 1.10
CA PRO A 287 8.09 -6.45 2.32
C PRO A 287 9.47 -6.75 2.89
N ARG A 288 10.52 -6.74 2.06
CA ARG A 288 11.91 -6.99 2.47
C ARG A 288 12.62 -5.75 3.03
N ASP A 289 12.04 -4.56 2.92
CA ASP A 289 12.63 -3.38 3.58
C ASP A 289 12.52 -3.55 5.10
N TYR A 290 13.62 -3.33 5.83
CA TYR A 290 13.60 -3.44 7.29
C TYR A 290 12.78 -2.31 7.94
N ARG A 291 12.45 -1.27 7.18
CA ARG A 291 11.61 -0.15 7.60
C ARG A 291 10.18 -0.40 7.14
N ASN A 292 9.22 -0.18 8.03
CA ASN A 292 7.82 -0.13 7.64
C ASN A 292 7.48 1.30 7.16
N GLY A 293 7.99 2.33 7.86
CA GLY A 293 7.97 3.72 7.40
C GLY A 293 9.30 4.13 6.72
N PRO A 294 9.35 4.40 5.40
CA PRO A 294 10.60 4.64 4.68
C PRO A 294 11.30 5.95 5.04
N HIS A 295 10.56 6.97 5.45
CA HIS A 295 11.13 8.25 5.82
C HIS A 295 11.82 8.15 7.19
N PRO A 296 12.97 8.81 7.42
CA PRO A 296 13.66 8.76 8.70
C PRO A 296 12.79 9.18 9.90
N LEU A 297 11.91 10.17 9.68
CA LEU A 297 10.97 10.70 10.68
C LEU A 297 9.63 9.93 10.76
N ASP A 298 9.40 8.94 9.89
CA ASP A 298 8.24 8.07 10.05
C ASP A 298 8.37 7.34 11.38
N TRP A 299 7.32 7.41 12.20
CA TRP A 299 7.29 6.80 13.52
C TRP A 299 7.36 5.29 13.39
N ASP A 300 8.56 4.77 13.50
CA ASP A 300 8.87 3.35 13.42
C ASP A 300 9.97 3.03 14.45
N PRO A 301 9.59 2.90 15.74
CA PRO A 301 10.53 2.52 16.80
C PRO A 301 11.28 1.24 16.50
N THR A 302 10.63 0.27 15.84
CA THR A 302 11.26 -0.99 15.43
C THR A 302 12.41 -0.76 14.45
N LYS A 303 12.26 0.13 13.45
CA LYS A 303 13.35 0.55 12.55
C LYS A 303 14.52 1.14 13.34
N TRP A 304 14.24 2.02 14.31
CA TRP A 304 15.30 2.65 15.09
C TRP A 304 16.04 1.63 15.97
N LEU A 305 15.34 0.67 16.57
CA LEU A 305 15.96 -0.41 17.33
C LEU A 305 16.80 -1.34 16.46
N ILE A 306 16.34 -1.69 15.25
CA ILE A 306 17.15 -2.47 14.30
C ILE A 306 18.41 -1.70 13.91
N SER A 307 18.29 -0.40 13.63
CA SER A 307 19.43 0.46 13.29
C SER A 307 20.43 0.56 14.45
N LEU A 308 19.95 0.71 15.68
CA LEU A 308 20.78 0.73 16.89
C LEU A 308 21.47 -0.62 17.11
N ALA A 309 20.75 -1.73 16.99
CA ALA A 309 21.32 -3.07 17.07
C ALA A 309 22.39 -3.28 15.98
N SER A 310 22.21 -2.68 14.80
CA SER A 310 23.19 -2.75 13.74
C SER A 310 24.45 -1.94 14.03
N HIS A 311 24.31 -0.78 14.65
CA HIS A 311 25.45 0.01 15.13
C HIS A 311 26.35 -0.78 16.09
N PHE A 312 25.77 -1.65 16.94
CA PHE A 312 26.52 -2.54 17.83
C PHE A 312 26.89 -3.90 17.21
N GLY A 313 26.66 -4.11 15.92
CA GLY A 313 26.98 -5.36 15.22
C GLY A 313 26.07 -6.55 15.58
N LEU A 314 24.97 -6.33 16.29
CA LEU A 314 23.98 -7.37 16.62
C LEU A 314 23.04 -7.67 15.44
N ALA A 315 22.80 -6.67 14.59
CA ALA A 315 22.06 -6.79 13.34
C ALA A 315 22.94 -6.37 12.15
N TYR A 316 22.81 -7.04 11.01
CA TYR A 316 23.62 -6.79 9.82
C TYR A 316 22.84 -7.13 8.55
N ASN A 317 23.37 -6.77 7.37
CA ASN A 317 22.69 -6.97 6.08
C ASN A 317 21.26 -6.37 6.06
N LEU A 318 21.10 -5.14 6.57
CA LEU A 318 19.82 -4.44 6.58
C LEU A 318 19.40 -4.13 5.13
N HIS A 319 18.23 -4.61 4.75
CA HIS A 319 17.67 -4.36 3.43
C HIS A 319 16.86 -3.07 3.40
N THR A 320 17.19 -2.17 2.47
CA THR A 320 16.45 -0.91 2.24
C THR A 320 16.17 -0.71 0.77
N GLN A 321 14.97 -0.25 0.44
CA GLN A 321 14.66 0.24 -0.89
C GLN A 321 15.35 1.57 -1.17
N THR A 322 15.77 1.76 -2.42
CA THR A 322 16.37 3.02 -2.86
C THR A 322 15.30 4.10 -2.95
N PRO A 323 15.64 5.38 -2.71
CA PRO A 323 14.70 6.49 -2.88
C PRO A 323 14.04 6.52 -4.26
N ASN A 324 14.74 6.08 -5.29
CA ASN A 324 14.23 6.03 -6.67
C ASN A 324 13.13 4.97 -6.85
N GLU A 325 13.30 3.76 -6.30
CA GLU A 325 12.25 2.72 -6.37
C GLU A 325 11.00 3.12 -5.58
N ILE A 326 11.18 3.73 -4.41
CA ILE A 326 10.09 4.28 -3.61
C ILE A 326 9.35 5.37 -4.40
N ALA A 327 10.08 6.28 -5.06
CA ALA A 327 9.49 7.32 -5.89
C ALA A 327 8.73 6.75 -7.09
N LYS A 328 9.26 5.73 -7.77
CA LYS A 328 8.59 5.03 -8.87
C LYS A 328 7.24 4.45 -8.44
N ALA A 329 7.17 3.75 -7.30
CA ALA A 329 5.92 3.18 -6.80
C ALA A 329 4.86 4.27 -6.51
N ARG A 330 5.27 5.39 -5.91
CA ARG A 330 4.38 6.55 -5.67
C ARG A 330 3.86 7.17 -6.96
N VAL A 331 4.74 7.37 -7.94
CA VAL A 331 4.36 7.92 -9.25
C VAL A 331 3.44 6.97 -9.99
N ALA A 332 3.76 5.67 -10.02
CA ALA A 332 2.93 4.65 -10.67
C ALA A 332 1.51 4.63 -10.09
N THR A 333 1.38 4.62 -8.76
CA THR A 333 0.08 4.69 -8.08
C THR A 333 -0.67 5.99 -8.40
N THR A 334 0.02 7.13 -8.43
CA THR A 334 -0.58 8.42 -8.78
C THR A 334 -1.07 8.44 -10.23
N ILE A 335 -0.30 7.91 -11.18
CA ILE A 335 -0.69 7.79 -12.58
C ILE A 335 -1.91 6.89 -12.72
N ALA A 336 -1.92 5.73 -12.06
CA ALA A 336 -3.05 4.80 -12.11
C ALA A 336 -4.35 5.46 -11.59
N ARG A 337 -4.27 6.19 -10.47
CA ARG A 337 -5.39 6.98 -9.94
C ARG A 337 -5.85 8.06 -10.90
N ALA A 338 -4.91 8.83 -11.45
CA ALA A 338 -5.21 9.91 -12.39
C ALA A 338 -5.90 9.36 -13.65
N GLN A 339 -5.43 8.22 -14.18
CA GLN A 339 -6.06 7.54 -15.32
C GLN A 339 -7.46 7.03 -14.98
N LYS A 340 -7.65 6.42 -13.80
CA LYS A 340 -8.97 5.95 -13.35
C LYS A 340 -9.95 7.11 -13.21
N TYR A 341 -9.53 8.21 -12.60
CA TYR A 341 -10.36 9.42 -12.47
C TYR A 341 -10.64 10.07 -13.82
N ALA A 342 -9.63 10.16 -14.70
CA ALA A 342 -9.80 10.71 -16.04
C ALA A 342 -10.89 9.98 -16.83
N ARG A 343 -11.03 8.65 -16.70
CA ARG A 343 -12.12 7.90 -17.38
C ARG A 343 -13.53 8.27 -16.91
N THR A 344 -13.67 8.94 -15.77
CA THR A 344 -14.98 9.40 -15.25
C THR A 344 -15.35 10.81 -15.72
N LEU A 345 -14.41 11.52 -16.35
CA LEU A 345 -14.60 12.87 -16.85
C LEU A 345 -14.99 12.84 -18.32
N ASP A 346 -15.82 13.79 -18.72
CA ASP A 346 -16.07 14.07 -20.12
C ASP A 346 -14.90 14.91 -20.67
N TRP A 347 -14.22 14.37 -21.67
CA TRP A 347 -13.12 15.03 -22.38
C TRP A 347 -13.52 15.50 -23.77
N GLY A 348 -14.82 15.40 -24.09
CA GLY A 348 -15.36 15.74 -25.39
C GLY A 348 -15.28 14.56 -26.36
N PRO A 349 -15.69 14.78 -27.61
CA PRO A 349 -15.66 13.75 -28.62
C PRO A 349 -14.22 13.30 -28.89
N ALA A 350 -14.01 11.98 -28.91
CA ALA A 350 -12.71 11.43 -29.27
C ALA A 350 -12.36 11.86 -30.70
N PRO A 351 -11.11 12.30 -30.99
CA PRO A 351 -10.72 12.75 -32.32
C PRO A 351 -11.06 11.76 -33.45
N ALA A 352 -10.97 10.45 -33.19
CA ALA A 352 -11.30 9.40 -34.14
C ALA A 352 -12.81 9.18 -34.36
N SER A 353 -13.65 9.69 -33.46
CA SER A 353 -15.12 9.63 -33.58
C SER A 353 -15.71 10.84 -34.30
N LEU A 354 -14.91 11.89 -34.51
CA LEU A 354 -15.37 13.10 -35.17
C LEU A 354 -15.54 12.85 -36.67
N PRO A 355 -16.65 13.33 -37.27
CA PRO A 355 -16.83 13.27 -38.71
C PRO A 355 -15.79 14.14 -39.41
N THR A 356 -15.40 13.74 -40.62
CA THR A 356 -14.43 14.47 -41.42
C THR A 356 -15.11 15.37 -42.44
N VAL A 357 -14.59 16.58 -42.60
CA VAL A 357 -15.01 17.55 -43.62
C VAL A 357 -13.82 17.85 -44.51
N SER A 358 -13.98 17.70 -45.83
CA SER A 358 -12.88 17.82 -46.80
C SER A 358 -12.65 19.25 -47.31
N SER A 359 -13.62 20.16 -47.14
CA SER A 359 -13.51 21.56 -47.57
C SER A 359 -14.03 22.55 -46.54
N LEU A 360 -13.31 23.68 -46.38
CA LEU A 360 -13.74 24.81 -45.54
C LEU A 360 -15.09 25.41 -45.96
N SER A 361 -15.42 25.37 -47.25
CA SER A 361 -16.70 25.87 -47.75
C SER A 361 -17.88 25.09 -47.18
N ASP A 362 -17.65 23.82 -46.84
CA ASP A 362 -18.69 22.88 -46.44
C ASP A 362 -18.85 22.84 -44.92
N VAL A 363 -17.88 23.35 -44.16
CA VAL A 363 -17.92 23.40 -42.70
C VAL A 363 -19.14 24.17 -42.20
N GLY A 364 -19.44 25.33 -42.78
CA GLY A 364 -20.61 26.11 -42.37
C GLY A 364 -21.94 25.39 -42.61
N ARG A 365 -22.02 24.60 -43.69
CA ARG A 365 -23.19 23.75 -43.97
C ARG A 365 -23.26 22.56 -43.03
N PHE A 366 -22.12 21.96 -42.71
CA PHE A 366 -22.00 20.82 -41.80
C PHE A 366 -22.39 21.19 -40.36
N VAL A 367 -21.83 22.30 -39.84
CA VAL A 367 -22.14 22.80 -38.49
C VAL A 367 -23.54 23.42 -38.42
N GLY A 368 -24.05 23.95 -39.55
CA GLY A 368 -25.39 24.54 -39.66
C GLY A 368 -25.44 26.05 -39.35
N HIS A 369 -24.29 26.69 -39.12
CA HIS A 369 -24.16 28.14 -38.92
C HIS A 369 -22.74 28.63 -39.22
N ALA A 370 -22.53 29.95 -39.20
CA ALA A 370 -21.23 30.58 -39.48
C ALA A 370 -20.30 30.73 -38.25
N ALA A 371 -20.80 30.45 -37.05
CA ALA A 371 -20.06 30.62 -35.79
C ALA A 371 -19.12 29.44 -35.45
N TRP A 372 -18.12 29.19 -36.29
CA TRP A 372 -17.10 28.16 -36.08
C TRP A 372 -15.70 28.69 -36.36
N ILE A 373 -14.70 28.05 -35.76
CA ILE A 373 -13.27 28.28 -36.00
C ILE A 373 -12.54 26.96 -36.21
N VAL A 374 -11.33 27.00 -36.75
CA VAL A 374 -10.45 25.82 -36.85
C VAL A 374 -9.26 25.94 -35.89
N VAL A 375 -9.06 24.96 -35.02
CA VAL A 375 -7.94 24.84 -34.07
C VAL A 375 -7.34 23.45 -34.17
N ASP A 376 -6.03 23.35 -34.45
CA ASP A 376 -5.29 22.08 -34.61
C ASP A 376 -6.03 21.05 -35.49
N GLU A 377 -6.52 21.47 -36.66
CA GLU A 377 -7.26 20.63 -37.63
C GLU A 377 -8.70 20.28 -37.23
N PHE A 378 -9.16 20.69 -36.06
CA PHE A 378 -10.54 20.45 -35.63
C PHE A 378 -11.41 21.68 -35.86
N VAL A 379 -12.61 21.44 -36.37
CA VAL A 379 -13.68 22.43 -36.41
C VAL A 379 -14.28 22.52 -35.01
N VAL A 380 -14.30 23.74 -34.47
CA VAL A 380 -14.81 24.06 -33.13
C VAL A 380 -16.04 24.95 -33.30
N ASP A 381 -17.17 24.53 -32.75
CA ASP A 381 -18.38 25.36 -32.68
C ASP A 381 -18.23 26.37 -31.55
N VAL A 382 -18.17 27.66 -31.88
CA VAL A 382 -18.00 28.75 -30.92
C VAL A 382 -19.26 29.60 -30.76
N LYS A 383 -20.41 29.16 -31.30
CA LYS A 383 -21.68 29.91 -31.25
C LYS A 383 -22.04 30.33 -29.84
N ARG A 384 -21.91 29.40 -28.88
CA ARG A 384 -22.20 29.66 -27.47
C ARG A 384 -21.39 30.82 -26.89
N PHE A 385 -20.11 30.94 -27.23
CA PHE A 385 -19.27 32.03 -26.74
C PHE A 385 -19.75 33.39 -27.24
N LEU A 386 -20.19 33.45 -28.50
CA LEU A 386 -20.69 34.69 -29.10
C LEU A 386 -22.05 35.08 -28.51
N ASP A 387 -22.98 34.14 -28.43
CA ASP A 387 -24.34 34.40 -27.94
C ASP A 387 -24.33 34.81 -26.46
N GLU A 388 -23.62 34.07 -25.62
CA GLU A 388 -23.60 34.29 -24.17
C GLU A 388 -22.58 35.37 -23.74
N HIS A 389 -21.82 35.95 -24.68
CA HIS A 389 -20.70 36.87 -24.38
C HIS A 389 -19.71 36.25 -23.37
N ALA A 390 -19.53 34.93 -23.45
CA ALA A 390 -18.86 34.14 -22.42
C ALA A 390 -17.34 34.00 -22.63
N HIS A 391 -16.80 34.50 -23.74
CA HIS A 391 -15.36 34.45 -23.99
C HIS A 391 -14.63 35.52 -23.15
N PRO A 392 -13.70 35.17 -22.24
CA PRO A 392 -13.05 36.14 -21.35
C PRO A 392 -12.26 37.25 -22.05
N GLY A 393 -11.74 36.98 -23.25
CA GLY A 393 -11.06 37.98 -24.09
C GLY A 393 -12.02 38.88 -24.89
N GLY A 394 -13.33 38.74 -24.70
CA GLY A 394 -14.37 39.42 -25.46
C GLY A 394 -14.66 38.78 -26.82
N ASN A 395 -15.86 39.04 -27.34
CA ASN A 395 -16.35 38.47 -28.59
C ASN A 395 -15.57 38.94 -29.82
N ALA A 396 -15.04 40.17 -29.82
CA ALA A 396 -14.29 40.73 -30.94
C ALA A 396 -13.08 39.84 -31.32
N VAL A 397 -12.43 39.24 -30.32
CA VAL A 397 -11.30 38.34 -30.53
C VAL A 397 -11.73 37.05 -31.22
N VAL A 398 -12.87 36.46 -30.83
CA VAL A 398 -13.41 35.24 -31.47
C VAL A 398 -13.92 35.54 -32.88
N GLN A 399 -14.63 36.66 -33.05
CA GLN A 399 -15.16 37.13 -34.33
C GLN A 399 -14.08 37.31 -35.39
N ALA A 400 -12.88 37.75 -35.00
CA ALA A 400 -11.75 37.92 -35.92
C ALA A 400 -11.29 36.62 -36.59
N TRP A 401 -11.67 35.45 -36.06
CA TRP A 401 -11.26 34.12 -36.55
C TRP A 401 -12.39 33.29 -37.14
N LEU A 402 -13.63 33.79 -37.17
CA LEU A 402 -14.77 33.04 -37.70
C LEU A 402 -14.56 32.65 -39.17
N GLY A 403 -14.82 31.38 -39.47
CA GLY A 403 -14.69 30.83 -40.81
C GLY A 403 -13.25 30.72 -41.33
N LYS A 404 -12.24 31.08 -40.53
CA LYS A 404 -10.83 31.03 -40.94
C LYS A 404 -10.18 29.70 -40.57
N ARG A 405 -9.32 29.21 -41.47
CA ARG A 405 -8.54 27.97 -41.30
C ARG A 405 -7.50 28.05 -40.18
N ASP A 406 -6.99 29.24 -39.88
CA ASP A 406 -5.81 29.43 -39.04
C ASP A 406 -6.11 29.99 -37.64
N GLY A 407 -7.31 29.70 -37.11
CA GLY A 407 -7.71 30.04 -35.74
C GLY A 407 -6.70 29.58 -34.67
N GLY A 408 -5.96 28.49 -34.93
CA GLY A 408 -4.84 28.04 -34.10
C GLY A 408 -3.75 29.09 -33.88
N LYS A 409 -3.49 29.99 -34.85
CA LYS A 409 -2.52 31.10 -34.66
C LYS A 409 -3.02 32.12 -33.63
N GLY A 410 -4.32 32.40 -33.63
CA GLY A 410 -4.95 33.25 -32.61
C GLY A 410 -5.02 32.59 -31.24
N PHE A 411 -5.18 31.26 -31.23
CA PHE A 411 -5.37 30.47 -30.02
C PHE A 411 -4.05 30.10 -29.30
N TYR A 412 -2.98 29.83 -30.05
CA TYR A 412 -1.65 29.51 -29.50
C TYR A 412 -0.61 30.63 -29.70
N GLY A 413 -1.01 31.74 -30.30
CA GLY A 413 -0.13 32.84 -30.66
C GLY A 413 0.45 33.60 -29.46
N VAL A 414 1.46 34.43 -29.77
CA VAL A 414 2.23 35.21 -28.79
C VAL A 414 1.35 36.13 -27.92
N LEU A 415 0.22 36.61 -28.47
CA LEU A 415 -0.71 37.50 -27.78
C LEU A 415 -1.66 36.78 -26.82
N ASN A 416 -2.01 35.51 -27.08
CA ASN A 416 -2.99 34.75 -26.31
C ASN A 416 -2.48 33.33 -26.03
N ARG A 417 -1.74 33.17 -24.93
CA ARG A 417 -1.28 31.86 -24.46
C ARG A 417 -2.35 31.24 -23.56
N HIS A 418 -3.38 30.65 -24.18
CA HIS A 418 -4.51 30.06 -23.46
C HIS A 418 -4.07 29.03 -22.42
N THR A 419 -4.78 29.01 -21.29
CA THR A 419 -4.56 28.05 -20.19
C THR A 419 -4.91 26.64 -20.63
N ASP A 420 -4.39 25.62 -19.94
CA ASP A 420 -4.71 24.23 -20.27
C ASP A 420 -6.20 23.92 -20.07
N SER A 421 -6.89 24.64 -19.19
CA SER A 421 -8.35 24.54 -19.06
C SER A 421 -9.09 25.10 -20.27
N ALA A 422 -8.64 26.23 -20.83
CA ALA A 422 -9.24 26.78 -22.04
C ALA A 422 -9.00 25.89 -23.26
N LYS A 423 -7.80 25.28 -23.36
CA LYS A 423 -7.51 24.27 -24.38
C LYS A 423 -8.47 23.09 -24.28
N ARG A 424 -8.62 22.48 -23.10
CA ARG A 424 -9.55 21.37 -22.86
C ARG A 424 -11.00 21.75 -23.18
N MET A 425 -11.44 22.95 -22.82
CA MET A 425 -12.77 23.45 -23.15
C MET A 425 -13.00 23.49 -24.67
N VAL A 426 -12.01 23.92 -25.44
CA VAL A 426 -12.07 23.89 -26.91
C VAL A 426 -12.14 22.46 -27.45
N GLU A 427 -11.49 21.49 -26.81
CA GLU A 427 -11.60 20.07 -27.18
C GLU A 427 -13.04 19.54 -27.02
N MET A 428 -13.75 19.98 -25.98
CA MET A 428 -15.17 19.65 -25.76
C MET A 428 -16.09 20.20 -26.85
N MET A 429 -15.66 21.25 -27.53
CA MET A 429 -16.45 22.00 -28.51
C MET A 429 -16.16 21.56 -29.95
N ARG A 430 -15.33 20.54 -30.15
CA ARG A 430 -15.02 19.98 -31.47
C ARG A 430 -16.25 19.31 -32.06
N VAL A 431 -16.53 19.57 -33.33
CA VAL A 431 -17.68 19.02 -34.05
C VAL A 431 -17.30 18.24 -35.31
N ALA A 432 -16.11 18.48 -35.86
CA ALA A 432 -15.56 17.74 -37.00
C ALA A 432 -14.03 17.83 -37.03
N LYS A 433 -13.41 16.93 -37.80
CA LYS A 433 -12.01 17.04 -38.23
C LYS A 433 -11.98 17.59 -39.66
N LEU A 434 -11.10 18.55 -39.93
CA LEU A 434 -10.87 19.07 -41.28
C LEU A 434 -9.78 18.21 -41.95
N GLU A 435 -10.13 17.51 -43.03
CA GLU A 435 -9.13 16.81 -43.85
C GLU A 435 -8.33 17.83 -44.66
N LEU A 436 -7.01 17.71 -44.59
CA LEU A 436 -6.12 18.54 -45.40
C LEU A 436 -6.07 17.90 -46.79
N GLU A 437 -6.68 18.52 -47.80
CA GLU A 437 -6.23 18.30 -49.16
C GLU A 437 -4.76 18.76 -49.24
N GLU A 438 -3.86 17.87 -49.68
CA GLU A 438 -2.44 18.17 -49.93
C GLU A 438 -2.26 19.22 -51.03
#